data_AF-A0A7Z2Y9G9-F1
#
_entry.id   AF-A0A7Z2Y9G9-F1
#
_cell.length_a   1.000
_cell.length_b   1.000
_cell.length_c   1.000
_cell.angle_alpha   90.00
_cell.angle_beta   90.00
_cell.angle_gamma   90.00
#
_symmetry.space_group_name_H-M   'P 1'
#
loop_
_entity.id
_entity.type
_entity.pdbx_description
1 polymer ?
#
loop_
_entity_poly.entity_id
_entity_poly.type
_entity_poly.pdbx_seq_one_letter_code
_entity_poly.pdbx_strand_id
1 'polypeptide(L)'
;MNKRVMLYINTGITALFVISLFISFATMEAEGTHQTWVTITECVGGASILLAGISLVYLKDEHRFVPLSILYFFAPWLLYALGHEIGFDASTPYVWAWFIGLYLLLIAGFILIRMFYFKMHGVYQLIPAVLLFVNGILLVYLLFLQLWWLLPFGS
;
A
#
# COMPACT_ATOMS: atom_id res chain seq x y z
N MET A 1 14.90 9.74 -20.65
CA MET A 1 14.61 10.24 -19.29
C MET A 1 15.76 9.84 -18.36
N ASN A 2 16.22 10.72 -17.48
CA ASN A 2 17.37 10.43 -16.60
C ASN A 2 16.95 9.44 -15.48
N LYS A 3 17.73 8.36 -15.27
CA LYS A 3 17.46 7.32 -14.25
C LYS A 3 17.23 7.92 -12.86
N ARG A 4 17.99 8.95 -12.47
CA ARG A 4 17.83 9.62 -11.16
C ARG A 4 16.50 10.32 -11.03
N VAL A 5 16.08 11.03 -12.10
CA VAL A 5 14.78 11.72 -12.13
C VAL A 5 13.65 10.71 -11.95
N MET A 6 13.73 9.57 -12.63
CA MET A 6 12.72 8.52 -12.53
C MET A 6 12.63 7.93 -11.11
N LEU A 7 13.77 7.70 -10.46
CA LEU A 7 13.81 7.27 -9.05
C LEU A 7 13.21 8.33 -8.12
N TYR A 8 13.58 9.60 -8.28
CA TYR A 8 13.02 10.68 -7.45
C TYR A 8 11.51 10.82 -7.62
N ILE A 9 10.97 10.68 -8.83
CA ILE A 9 9.52 10.73 -9.05
C ILE A 9 8.85 9.53 -8.37
N ASN A 10 9.43 8.33 -8.48
CA ASN A 10 8.89 7.14 -7.77
C ASN A 10 8.89 7.33 -6.26
N THR A 11 9.98 7.84 -5.70
CA THR A 11 10.06 8.13 -4.26
C THR A 11 9.06 9.21 -3.87
N GLY A 12 8.99 10.32 -4.61
CA GLY A 12 8.14 11.46 -4.31
C GLY A 12 6.66 11.11 -4.36
N ILE A 13 6.22 10.39 -5.40
CA ILE A 13 4.81 9.99 -5.53
C ILE A 13 4.41 8.97 -4.46
N THR A 14 5.32 8.04 -4.13
CA THR A 14 5.08 7.06 -3.05
C THR A 14 5.03 7.74 -1.69
N ALA A 15 5.90 8.72 -1.43
CA ALA A 15 5.86 9.50 -0.20
C ALA A 15 4.56 10.31 -0.10
N LEU A 16 4.13 10.93 -1.21
CA LEU A 16 2.85 11.63 -1.27
C LEU A 16 1.68 10.70 -0.97
N PHE A 17 1.68 9.49 -1.54
CA PHE A 17 0.67 8.46 -1.22
C PHE A 17 0.61 8.18 0.29
N VAL A 18 1.76 7.89 0.91
CA VAL A 18 1.83 7.58 2.35
C VAL A 18 1.33 8.74 3.19
N ILE A 19 1.69 9.97 2.85
CA ILE A 19 1.23 11.18 3.56
C ILE A 19 -0.28 11.34 3.41
N SER A 20 -0.80 11.27 2.18
CA SER A 20 -2.25 11.38 1.91
C SER A 20 -3.06 10.32 2.63
N LEU A 21 -2.55 9.09 2.69
CA LEU A 21 -3.15 7.98 3.44
C LEU A 21 -3.23 8.28 4.95
N PHE A 22 -2.18 8.83 5.55
CA PHE A 22 -2.26 9.22 6.97
C PHE A 22 -3.22 10.37 7.20
N ILE A 23 -3.29 11.34 6.28
CA ILE A 23 -4.24 12.46 6.38
C ILE A 23 -5.68 11.96 6.22
N SER A 24 -5.96 10.98 5.35
CA SER A 24 -7.30 10.41 5.24
C SER A 24 -7.75 9.78 6.55
N PHE A 25 -6.85 9.08 7.26
CA PHE A 25 -7.16 8.56 8.60
C PHE A 25 -7.34 9.67 9.65
N ALA A 26 -6.52 10.72 9.62
CA ALA A 26 -6.62 11.84 10.54
C ALA A 26 -7.91 12.67 10.36
N THR A 27 -8.56 12.56 9.19
CA THR A 27 -9.75 13.34 8.83
C THR A 27 -11.04 12.52 8.86
N MET A 28 -11.00 11.27 9.35
CA MET A 28 -12.13 10.32 9.33
C MET A 28 -13.42 10.85 9.97
N GLU A 29 -13.34 11.79 10.91
CA GLU A 29 -14.52 12.39 11.56
C GLU A 29 -15.17 13.53 10.74
N ALA A 30 -14.51 14.04 9.71
CA ALA A 30 -14.96 15.15 8.88
C ALA A 30 -15.31 14.67 7.47
N GLU A 31 -16.51 14.15 7.28
CA GLU A 31 -16.98 13.40 6.09
C GLU A 31 -16.51 13.97 4.73
N GLY A 32 -16.78 15.25 4.43
CA GLY A 32 -16.36 15.85 3.16
C GLY A 32 -14.84 16.02 2.98
N THR A 33 -14.11 16.24 4.09
CA THR A 33 -12.65 16.32 4.07
C THR A 33 -12.04 14.93 3.95
N HIS A 34 -12.59 13.95 4.67
CA HIS A 34 -12.19 12.54 4.62
C HIS A 34 -12.28 12.01 3.19
N GLN A 35 -13.45 12.15 2.55
CA GLN A 35 -13.69 11.64 1.21
C GLN A 35 -12.74 12.26 0.18
N THR A 36 -12.45 13.57 0.30
CA THR A 36 -11.47 14.25 -0.56
C THR A 36 -10.08 13.62 -0.44
N TRP A 37 -9.63 13.35 0.79
CA TRP A 37 -8.31 12.72 1.02
C TRP A 37 -8.26 11.27 0.59
N VAL A 38 -9.36 10.51 0.71
CA VAL A 38 -9.47 9.16 0.16
C VAL A 38 -9.29 9.21 -1.36
N THR A 39 -10.04 10.06 -2.07
CA THR A 39 -9.93 10.20 -3.53
C THR A 39 -8.52 10.63 -3.96
N ILE A 40 -7.89 11.58 -3.25
CA ILE A 40 -6.49 11.95 -3.53
C ILE A 40 -5.56 10.74 -3.36
N THR A 41 -5.74 9.97 -2.30
CA THR A 41 -4.94 8.77 -2.01
C THR A 41 -5.08 7.73 -3.11
N GLU A 42 -6.29 7.50 -3.61
CA GLU A 42 -6.57 6.59 -4.73
C GLU A 42 -5.92 7.06 -6.04
N CYS A 43 -6.08 8.34 -6.39
CA CYS A 43 -5.46 8.92 -7.59
C CYS A 43 -3.93 8.83 -7.53
N VAL A 44 -3.33 9.20 -6.40
CA VAL A 44 -1.87 9.14 -6.20
C VAL A 44 -1.38 7.70 -6.17
N GLY A 45 -2.14 6.78 -5.55
CA GLY A 45 -1.84 5.35 -5.53
C GLY A 45 -1.84 4.75 -6.94
N GLY A 46 -2.88 5.00 -7.72
CA GLY A 46 -2.98 4.56 -9.12
C GLY A 46 -1.84 5.12 -9.98
N ALA A 47 -1.54 6.41 -9.86
CA ALA A 47 -0.41 7.02 -10.55
C ALA A 47 0.94 6.42 -10.13
N SER A 48 1.10 6.09 -8.84
CA SER A 48 2.32 5.44 -8.31
C SER A 48 2.52 4.04 -8.90
N ILE A 49 1.45 3.25 -9.00
CA ILE A 49 1.48 1.91 -9.62
C ILE A 49 1.89 2.01 -11.10
N LEU A 50 1.25 2.91 -11.85
CA LEU A 50 1.56 3.12 -13.27
C LEU A 50 3.01 3.56 -13.45
N LEU A 51 3.47 4.52 -12.68
CA LEU A 51 4.85 5.01 -12.75
C LEU A 51 5.86 3.91 -12.36
N ALA A 52 5.58 3.12 -11.32
CA ALA A 52 6.44 2.01 -10.93
C ALA A 52 6.49 0.94 -12.03
N GLY A 53 5.37 0.63 -12.66
CA GLY A 53 5.31 -0.27 -13.82
C GLY A 53 6.14 0.24 -15.01
N ILE A 54 6.01 1.51 -15.36
CA ILE A 54 6.84 2.15 -16.40
C ILE A 54 8.32 2.09 -16.00
N SER A 55 8.65 2.39 -14.73
CA SER A 55 10.01 2.34 -14.19
C SER A 55 10.69 0.98 -14.31
N LEU A 56 9.95 -0.13 -14.27
CA LEU A 56 10.54 -1.45 -14.49
C LEU A 56 11.12 -1.63 -15.89
N VAL A 57 10.57 -0.95 -16.89
CA VAL A 57 11.05 -1.04 -18.28
C VAL A 57 12.36 -0.26 -18.46
N TYR A 58 12.51 0.87 -17.76
CA TYR A 58 13.63 1.80 -17.94
C TYR A 58 14.75 1.65 -16.90
N LEU A 59 14.44 1.27 -15.65
CA LEU A 59 15.42 1.04 -14.60
C LEU A 59 15.97 -0.39 -14.68
N LYS A 60 17.29 -0.49 -14.81
CA LYS A 60 18.03 -1.75 -14.82
C LYS A 60 18.85 -1.90 -13.55
N ASP A 61 19.37 -3.11 -13.34
CA ASP A 61 20.30 -3.45 -12.26
C ASP A 61 19.64 -3.29 -10.88
N GLU A 62 20.34 -2.73 -9.90
CA GLU A 62 19.86 -2.59 -8.52
C GLU A 62 18.68 -1.60 -8.38
N HIS A 63 18.59 -0.62 -9.27
CA HIS A 63 17.56 0.42 -9.20
C HIS A 63 16.15 -0.09 -9.50
N ARG A 64 16.02 -1.24 -10.20
CA ARG A 64 14.72 -1.87 -10.47
C ARG A 64 14.05 -2.40 -9.20
N PHE A 65 14.80 -2.58 -8.12
CA PHE A 65 14.25 -3.06 -6.86
C PHE A 65 13.36 -2.00 -6.18
N VAL A 66 13.56 -0.72 -6.47
CA VAL A 66 12.69 0.37 -5.99
C VAL A 66 11.26 0.23 -6.55
N PRO A 67 11.03 0.27 -7.88
CA PRO A 67 9.68 0.09 -8.43
C PRO A 67 9.08 -1.29 -8.10
N LEU A 68 9.89 -2.35 -8.01
CA LEU A 68 9.38 -3.65 -7.52
C LEU A 68 8.83 -3.52 -6.10
N SER A 69 9.58 -2.90 -5.18
CA SER A 69 9.13 -2.72 -3.80
C SER A 69 7.83 -1.93 -3.72
N ILE A 70 7.67 -0.91 -4.58
CA ILE A 70 6.44 -0.11 -4.67
C ILE A 70 5.27 -0.98 -5.16
N LEU A 71 5.45 -1.79 -6.20
CA LEU A 71 4.38 -2.65 -6.72
C LEU A 71 3.93 -3.71 -5.71
N TYR A 72 4.88 -4.37 -5.03
CA TYR A 72 4.54 -5.34 -3.98
C TYR A 72 3.95 -4.69 -2.74
N PHE A 73 4.31 -3.43 -2.45
CA PHE A 73 3.65 -2.64 -1.44
C PHE A 73 2.18 -2.45 -1.80
N PHE A 74 1.86 -2.01 -3.02
CA PHE A 74 0.49 -1.70 -3.44
C PHE A 74 -0.43 -2.92 -3.61
N ALA A 75 0.10 -4.14 -3.78
CA ALA A 75 -0.72 -5.34 -3.98
C ALA A 75 -1.79 -5.56 -2.89
N PRO A 76 -1.45 -5.62 -1.58
CA PRO A 76 -2.46 -5.72 -0.52
C PRO A 76 -3.35 -4.47 -0.42
N TRP A 77 -2.83 -3.26 -0.66
CA TRP A 77 -3.63 -2.02 -0.64
C TRP A 77 -4.70 -2.01 -1.73
N LEU A 78 -4.39 -2.54 -2.92
CA LEU A 78 -5.34 -2.62 -4.02
C LEU A 78 -6.47 -3.61 -3.71
N LEU A 79 -6.14 -4.79 -3.14
CA LEU A 79 -7.17 -5.74 -2.71
C LEU A 79 -8.03 -5.16 -1.57
N TYR A 80 -7.43 -4.39 -0.67
CA TYR A 80 -8.14 -3.72 0.42
C TYR A 80 -9.11 -2.67 -0.12
N ALA A 81 -8.63 -1.76 -0.99
CA ALA A 81 -9.44 -0.72 -1.61
C ALA A 81 -10.60 -1.30 -2.42
N LEU A 82 -10.37 -2.38 -3.19
CA LEU A 82 -11.44 -3.06 -3.92
C LEU A 82 -12.50 -3.65 -3.00
N GLY A 83 -12.10 -4.27 -1.88
CA GLY A 83 -13.06 -4.80 -0.91
C GLY A 83 -13.90 -3.70 -0.27
N HIS A 84 -13.27 -2.57 0.06
CA HIS A 84 -13.95 -1.39 0.57
C HIS A 84 -14.96 -0.82 -0.44
N GLU A 85 -14.57 -0.66 -1.71
CA GLU A 85 -15.44 -0.11 -2.76
C GLU A 85 -16.62 -1.02 -3.12
N ILE A 86 -16.41 -2.34 -3.06
CA ILE A 86 -17.49 -3.32 -3.25
C ILE A 86 -18.45 -3.33 -2.04
N GLY A 87 -18.06 -2.73 -0.92
CA GLY A 87 -18.86 -2.65 0.30
C GLY A 87 -18.80 -3.94 1.12
N PHE A 88 -17.65 -4.64 1.13
CA PHE A 88 -17.47 -5.79 2.02
C PHE A 88 -17.58 -5.35 3.48
N ASP A 89 -18.50 -6.01 4.18
CA ASP A 89 -18.80 -5.78 5.59
C ASP A 89 -18.86 -7.11 6.36
N ALA A 90 -19.14 -7.03 7.66
CA ALA A 90 -19.26 -8.21 8.51
C ALA A 90 -20.39 -9.17 8.08
N SER A 91 -21.39 -8.68 7.34
CA SER A 91 -22.54 -9.46 6.87
C SER A 91 -22.28 -10.19 5.54
N THR A 92 -21.21 -9.80 4.84
CA THR A 92 -20.87 -10.30 3.52
C THR A 92 -20.52 -11.80 3.58
N PRO A 93 -21.17 -12.65 2.75
CA PRO A 93 -20.86 -14.07 2.70
C PRO A 93 -19.39 -14.31 2.36
N TYR A 94 -18.75 -15.26 3.06
CA TYR A 94 -17.35 -15.66 2.82
C TYR A 94 -16.31 -14.54 2.98
N VAL A 95 -16.58 -13.51 3.79
CA VAL A 95 -15.63 -12.40 4.04
C VAL A 95 -14.27 -12.87 4.57
N TRP A 96 -14.24 -14.02 5.25
CA TRP A 96 -13.00 -14.66 5.71
C TRP A 96 -12.01 -14.95 4.57
N ALA A 97 -12.50 -15.25 3.36
CA ALA A 97 -11.64 -15.52 2.20
C ALA A 97 -10.91 -14.25 1.74
N TRP A 98 -11.56 -13.08 1.85
CA TRP A 98 -10.95 -11.79 1.57
C TRP A 98 -9.84 -11.46 2.56
N PHE A 99 -10.06 -11.67 3.87
CA PHE A 99 -9.00 -11.53 4.88
C PHE A 99 -7.82 -12.46 4.62
N ILE A 100 -8.05 -13.74 4.30
CA ILE A 100 -6.97 -14.67 3.94
C ILE A 100 -6.18 -14.15 2.75
N GLY A 101 -6.86 -13.67 1.70
CA GLY A 101 -6.21 -13.05 0.54
C GLY A 101 -5.33 -11.87 0.93
N LEU A 102 -5.85 -10.96 1.76
CA LEU A 102 -5.09 -9.81 2.26
C LEU A 102 -3.87 -10.22 3.08
N TYR A 103 -4.00 -11.20 3.98
CA TYR A 103 -2.86 -11.68 4.78
C TYR A 103 -1.80 -12.35 3.94
N LEU A 104 -2.19 -13.18 2.97
CA LEU A 104 -1.24 -13.83 2.06
C LEU A 104 -0.47 -12.79 1.25
N LEU A 105 -1.16 -11.77 0.71
CA LEU A 105 -0.51 -10.67 -0.01
C LEU A 105 0.39 -9.82 0.89
N LEU A 106 -0.01 -9.54 2.13
CA LEU A 106 0.81 -8.82 3.09
C LEU A 106 2.07 -9.59 3.45
N ILE A 107 1.96 -10.87 3.79
CA ILE A 107 3.11 -11.73 4.12
C ILE A 107 4.06 -11.84 2.93
N ALA A 108 3.54 -12.10 1.74
CA ALA A 108 4.34 -12.13 0.51
C ALA A 108 5.02 -10.77 0.26
N GLY A 109 4.28 -9.68 0.44
CA GLY A 109 4.80 -8.31 0.35
C GLY A 109 5.95 -8.05 1.32
N PHE A 110 5.80 -8.42 2.60
CA PHE A 110 6.87 -8.28 3.60
C PHE A 110 8.13 -9.05 3.20
N ILE A 111 7.98 -10.30 2.76
CA ILE A 111 9.10 -11.14 2.35
C ILE A 111 9.81 -10.52 1.15
N LEU A 112 9.08 -10.16 0.10
CA LEU A 112 9.64 -9.68 -1.15
C LEU A 112 10.27 -8.29 -1.01
N ILE A 113 9.59 -7.34 -0.34
CA ILE A 113 10.15 -6.00 -0.07
C ILE A 113 11.40 -6.11 0.81
N ARG A 114 11.42 -7.00 1.81
CA ARG A 114 12.61 -7.25 2.64
C ARG A 114 13.76 -7.85 1.81
N MET A 115 13.48 -8.77 0.89
CA MET A 115 14.50 -9.29 -0.01
C MET A 115 15.10 -8.18 -0.89
N PHE A 116 14.28 -7.23 -1.34
CA PHE A 116 14.74 -6.09 -2.14
C PHE A 116 15.53 -5.06 -1.33
N TYR A 117 15.19 -4.85 -0.05
CA TYR A 117 15.96 -4.01 0.87
C TYR A 117 17.43 -4.41 0.90
N PHE A 118 17.74 -5.70 1.01
CA PHE A 118 19.12 -6.20 1.03
C PHE A 118 19.86 -6.09 -0.32
N LYS A 119 19.14 -5.87 -1.41
CA LYS A 119 19.70 -5.73 -2.77
C LYS A 119 19.86 -4.27 -3.21
N MET A 120 19.38 -3.32 -2.41
CA MET A 120 19.57 -1.89 -2.65
C MET A 120 20.67 -1.36 -1.76
N HIS A 121 21.34 -0.28 -2.16
CA HIS A 121 22.38 0.38 -1.36
C HIS A 121 22.14 1.89 -1.24
N GLY A 122 22.64 2.47 -0.15
CA GLY A 122 22.56 3.91 0.11
C GLY A 122 21.14 4.40 0.39
N VAL A 123 20.86 5.65 0.01
CA VAL A 123 19.61 6.36 0.37
C VAL A 123 18.34 5.65 -0.13
N TYR A 124 18.43 4.88 -1.21
CA TYR A 124 17.26 4.17 -1.77
C TYR A 124 16.79 2.99 -0.90
N GLN A 125 17.59 2.51 0.06
CA GLN A 125 17.15 1.49 1.04
C GLN A 125 16.05 2.02 1.99
N LEU A 126 15.92 3.33 2.14
CA LEU A 126 14.90 3.92 3.01
C LEU A 126 13.49 3.63 2.50
N ILE A 127 13.30 3.56 1.17
CA ILE A 127 12.01 3.32 0.53
C ILE A 127 11.41 1.98 0.98
N PRO A 128 12.03 0.82 0.72
CA PRO A 128 11.48 -0.46 1.16
C PRO A 128 11.30 -0.53 2.68
N ALA A 129 12.16 0.11 3.49
CA ALA A 129 11.98 0.14 4.94
C ALA A 129 10.69 0.86 5.36
N VAL A 130 10.40 2.03 4.78
CA VAL A 130 9.16 2.77 5.02
C VAL A 130 7.94 2.00 4.52
N LEU A 131 8.03 1.36 3.35
CA LEU A 131 6.93 0.57 2.81
C LEU A 131 6.60 -0.65 3.69
N LEU A 132 7.62 -1.32 4.24
CA LEU A 132 7.42 -2.38 5.24
C LEU A 132 6.73 -1.83 6.48
N PHE A 133 7.14 -0.66 6.98
CA PHE A 133 6.50 -0.04 8.15
C PHE A 133 5.02 0.26 7.90
N VAL A 134 4.67 0.86 6.75
CA VAL A 134 3.28 1.19 6.39
C VAL A 134 2.44 -0.07 6.16
N ASN A 135 2.98 -1.12 5.53
CA ASN A 135 2.30 -2.42 5.46
C ASN A 135 2.11 -3.06 6.83
N GLY A 136 3.04 -2.83 7.77
CA GLY A 136 2.91 -3.23 9.17
C GLY A 136 1.68 -2.60 9.83
N ILE A 137 1.44 -1.31 9.58
CA ILE A 137 0.24 -0.61 10.06
C ILE A 137 -1.02 -1.25 9.46
N LEU A 138 -1.05 -1.51 8.16
CA LEU A 138 -2.19 -2.19 7.51
C LEU A 138 -2.45 -3.57 8.12
N LEU A 139 -1.39 -4.36 8.40
CA LEU A 139 -1.54 -5.66 9.04
C LEU A 139 -2.22 -5.55 10.41
N VAL A 140 -1.74 -4.64 11.26
CA VAL A 140 -2.32 -4.42 12.60
C VAL A 140 -3.78 -3.97 12.48
N TYR A 141 -4.06 -3.06 11.54
CA TYR A 141 -5.41 -2.59 11.27
C TYR A 141 -6.35 -3.74 10.85
N LEU A 142 -5.92 -4.61 9.93
CA LEU A 142 -6.72 -5.75 9.49
C LEU A 142 -6.97 -6.77 10.60
N LEU A 143 -5.97 -7.03 11.45
CA LEU A 143 -6.16 -7.90 12.62
C LEU A 143 -7.22 -7.33 13.55
N PHE A 144 -7.17 -6.02 13.82
CA PHE A 144 -8.17 -5.36 14.65
C PHE A 144 -9.56 -5.44 14.01
N LEU A 145 -9.66 -5.13 12.72
CA LEU A 145 -10.93 -5.13 11.99
C LEU A 145 -11.57 -6.52 11.92
N GLN A 146 -10.77 -7.56 11.66
CA GLN A 146 -11.27 -8.93 11.66
C GLN A 146 -11.74 -9.37 13.06
N LEU A 147 -10.96 -9.06 14.11
CA LEU A 147 -11.36 -9.37 15.49
C LEU A 147 -12.64 -8.64 15.86
N TRP A 148 -12.78 -7.37 15.46
CA TRP A 148 -13.97 -6.55 15.69
C TRP A 148 -15.21 -7.18 15.05
N TRP A 149 -15.12 -7.62 13.80
CA TRP A 149 -16.22 -8.29 13.09
C TRP A 149 -16.59 -9.67 13.64
N LEU A 150 -15.69 -10.32 14.39
CA LEU A 150 -15.96 -11.60 15.06
C LEU A 150 -16.61 -11.43 16.45
N LEU A 151 -16.60 -10.22 17.01
CA LEU A 151 -17.23 -9.97 18.30
C LEU A 151 -18.76 -9.94 18.17
N PRO A 152 -19.50 -10.44 19.17
CA PRO A 152 -20.97 -10.51 19.15
C PRO A 152 -21.69 -9.15 19.18
N PHE A 153 -20.93 -8.05 19.22
CA PHE A 153 -21.43 -6.67 19.17
C PHE A 153 -21.06 -5.96 17.86
N GLY A 154 -20.36 -6.64 16.93
CA GLY A 154 -19.88 -6.08 15.67
C GLY A 154 -20.85 -6.24 14.49
N SER A 155 -22.04 -6.79 14.72
CA SER A 155 -23.10 -7.03 13.73
C SER A 155 -24.42 -6.38 14.14
#